data_AF-A0A961K988-F1
#
_entry.id   AF-A0A961K988-F1
#
_cell.length_a   1.000
_cell.length_b   1.000
_cell.length_c   1.000
_cell.angle_alpha   90.00
_cell.angle_beta   90.00
_cell.angle_gamma   90.00
#
_symmetry.space_group_name_H-M   'P 1'
#
loop_
_entity.id
_entity.type
_entity.pdbx_description
1 polymer ?
#
loop_
_entity_poly.entity_id
_entity_poly.type
_entity_poly.pdbx_seq_one_letter_code
_entity_poly.pdbx_strand_id
1 'polypeptide(L)'
;MSPLWLLILILVLAVAGFVAGRQRALNSVDDYRKLHSRPNYYGVNVAMLAFVPAVLVLGAWMVLQPIVINSRVSHDIPASAYEDGGALNLIMSDVQRVADGLDVAVAQGAMTEEDARSIRTEFTDIRARLGEVGVALGSNVEPYVLKAAQRYRALSTTGDWVMTVAVLVLALGGFALAYAQTHGDLRARNRVEAGILWLLIAAATVAIMTTVGIVFSLLFNTIEFFRLYPAREFFTSLNWAPSFSGRGGSSQLGIIPLLWGTFYISIVALLVAVPIGLFAAVYLSEYATKKVRAVAKPMLEVLAGIPTIVYGLFALLTIGPLLLSVFGGDGLGWMSGGRAVMTAGIAMGVMLIPFVSSLSDDII
;
A
#
# COMPACT_ATOMS: atom_id res chain seq x y z
N MET A 1 1.70 -16.70 17.58
CA MET A 1 0.40 -16.00 17.78
C MET A 1 0.37 -14.85 16.79
N SER A 2 -0.73 -14.60 16.07
CA SER A 2 -0.68 -13.53 15.07
C SER A 2 -0.45 -12.16 15.74
N PRO A 3 0.27 -11.22 15.10
CA PRO A 3 0.48 -9.87 15.65
C PRO A 3 -0.83 -9.16 16.00
N LEU A 4 -1.90 -9.42 15.24
CA LEU A 4 -3.23 -8.86 15.50
C LEU A 4 -3.81 -9.36 16.83
N TRP A 5 -3.73 -10.66 17.10
CA TRP A 5 -4.20 -11.22 18.37
C TRP A 5 -3.37 -10.72 19.56
N LEU A 6 -2.07 -10.56 19.36
CA LEU A 6 -1.18 -9.97 20.37
C LEU A 6 -1.55 -8.51 20.65
N LEU A 7 -1.84 -7.71 19.62
CA LEU A 7 -2.29 -6.33 19.78
C LEU A 7 -3.63 -6.23 20.53
N ILE A 8 -4.59 -7.10 20.22
CA ILE A 8 -5.87 -7.19 20.94
C ILE A 8 -5.62 -7.52 22.42
N LEU A 9 -4.74 -8.47 22.71
CA LEU A 9 -4.41 -8.84 24.08
C LEU A 9 -3.78 -7.69 24.87
N ILE A 10 -2.86 -6.93 24.25
CA ILE A 10 -2.26 -5.73 24.86
C ILE A 10 -3.33 -4.65 25.09
N LEU A 11 -4.27 -4.48 24.16
CA LEU A 11 -5.37 -3.52 24.30
C LEU A 11 -6.28 -3.90 25.48
N VAL A 12 -6.64 -5.18 25.61
CA VAL A 12 -7.41 -5.69 26.75
C VAL A 12 -6.66 -5.46 28.07
N LEU A 13 -5.35 -5.75 28.11
CA LEU A 13 -4.50 -5.47 29.29
C LEU A 13 -4.44 -3.97 29.62
N ALA A 14 -4.39 -3.10 28.62
CA ALA A 14 -4.39 -1.65 28.81
C ALA A 14 -5.74 -1.15 29.35
N VAL A 15 -6.86 -1.67 28.86
CA VAL A 15 -8.21 -1.35 29.37
C VAL A 15 -8.36 -1.84 30.82
N ALA A 16 -7.91 -3.07 31.12
CA ALA A 16 -7.87 -3.58 32.49
C ALA A 16 -6.98 -2.70 33.38
N GLY A 17 -5.84 -2.23 32.87
CA GLY A 17 -4.93 -1.33 33.57
C GLY A 17 -5.54 0.02 33.86
N PHE A 18 -6.32 0.56 32.93
CA PHE A 18 -7.07 1.79 33.15
C PHE A 18 -8.04 1.66 34.32
N VAL A 19 -8.84 0.59 34.33
CA VAL A 19 -9.83 0.35 35.39
C VAL A 19 -9.13 0.10 36.74
N ALA A 20 -8.13 -0.78 36.77
CA ALA A 20 -7.39 -1.14 37.98
C ALA A 20 -6.62 0.06 38.57
N GLY A 21 -5.94 0.85 37.74
CA GLY A 21 -5.24 2.06 38.18
C GLY A 21 -6.19 3.11 38.75
N ARG A 22 -7.34 3.32 38.11
CA ARG A 22 -8.37 4.24 38.62
C ARG A 22 -8.93 3.78 39.96
N GLN A 23 -9.28 2.49 40.10
CA GLN A 23 -9.82 1.93 41.34
C GLN A 23 -8.80 1.98 42.48
N ARG A 24 -7.54 1.62 42.21
CA ARG A 24 -6.47 1.68 43.21
C ARG A 24 -6.25 3.10 43.75
N ALA A 25 -6.27 4.11 42.88
CA ALA A 25 -6.16 5.49 43.30
C ALA A 25 -7.32 5.90 44.22
N LEU A 26 -8.57 5.57 43.84
CA LEU A 26 -9.74 5.86 44.67
C LEU A 26 -9.71 5.15 46.03
N ASN A 27 -9.23 3.90 46.08
CA ASN A 27 -9.12 3.15 47.34
C ASN A 27 -7.94 3.59 48.21
N SER A 28 -7.03 4.41 47.69
CA SER A 28 -5.85 4.88 48.44
C SER A 28 -6.14 6.09 49.34
N VAL A 29 -7.35 6.66 49.25
CA VAL A 29 -7.72 7.90 49.94
C VAL A 29 -9.18 7.84 50.37
N ASP A 30 -9.50 8.32 51.59
CA ASP A 30 -10.89 8.33 52.10
C ASP A 30 -11.83 9.28 51.36
N ASP A 31 -11.29 10.39 50.81
CA ASP A 31 -12.04 11.38 50.03
C ASP A 31 -11.33 11.63 48.70
N TYR A 32 -12.05 11.44 47.59
CA TYR A 32 -11.56 11.64 46.22
C TYR A 32 -10.96 13.02 45.99
N ARG A 33 -11.36 14.03 46.77
CA ARG A 33 -10.84 15.41 46.68
C ARG A 33 -9.40 15.55 47.14
N LYS A 34 -8.86 14.60 47.92
CA LYS A 34 -7.45 14.64 48.34
C LYS A 34 -6.51 14.00 47.31
N LEU A 35 -7.04 13.44 46.21
CA LEU A 35 -6.20 13.00 45.09
C LEU A 35 -5.53 14.21 44.42
N HIS A 36 -4.22 14.11 44.17
CA HIS A 36 -3.49 15.18 43.47
C HIS A 36 -3.96 15.35 42.01
N SER A 37 -4.37 14.26 41.36
CA SER A 37 -4.84 14.28 39.96
C SER A 37 -6.28 13.76 39.84
N ARG A 38 -6.96 14.03 38.72
CA ARG A 38 -8.26 13.40 38.47
C ARG A 38 -8.10 11.86 38.38
N PRO A 39 -9.04 11.05 38.90
CA PRO A 39 -8.95 9.59 38.91
C PRO A 39 -8.61 8.95 37.56
N ASN A 40 -9.10 9.54 36.47
CA ASN A 40 -8.84 9.05 35.12
C ASN A 40 -7.35 9.10 34.74
N TYR A 41 -6.56 10.06 35.24
CA TYR A 41 -5.13 10.13 34.92
C TYR A 41 -4.34 8.95 35.50
N TYR A 42 -4.74 8.42 36.66
CA TYR A 42 -4.09 7.23 37.23
C TYR A 42 -4.36 6.00 36.37
N GLY A 43 -5.60 5.85 35.89
CA GLY A 43 -5.95 4.81 34.92
C GLY A 43 -5.16 4.95 33.61
N VAL A 44 -5.14 6.14 33.01
CA VAL A 44 -4.39 6.39 31.77
C VAL A 44 -2.90 6.13 31.97
N ASN A 45 -2.32 6.47 33.12
CA ASN A 45 -0.91 6.21 33.40
C ASN A 45 -0.58 4.70 33.36
N VAL A 46 -1.42 3.86 33.99
CA VAL A 46 -1.24 2.39 33.95
C VAL A 46 -1.45 1.84 32.54
N ALA A 47 -2.52 2.26 31.87
CA ALA A 47 -2.81 1.83 30.50
C ALA A 47 -1.70 2.21 29.53
N MET A 48 -1.19 3.44 29.61
CA MET A 48 -0.12 3.95 28.75
C MET A 48 1.18 3.17 28.92
N LEU A 49 1.60 2.89 30.17
CA LEU A 49 2.84 2.15 30.43
C LEU A 49 2.74 0.67 30.06
N ALA A 50 1.55 0.07 30.12
CA ALA A 50 1.28 -1.28 29.63
C ALA A 50 1.23 -1.34 28.09
N PHE A 51 0.66 -0.32 27.44
CA PHE A 51 0.38 -0.34 26.01
C PHE A 51 1.55 0.15 25.16
N VAL A 52 2.05 1.36 25.44
CA VAL A 52 2.95 2.08 24.53
C VAL A 52 4.28 1.35 24.31
N PRO A 53 5.02 0.92 25.34
CA PRO A 53 6.29 0.22 25.13
C PRO A 53 6.10 -1.12 24.39
N ALA A 54 5.04 -1.85 24.73
CA ALA A 54 4.71 -3.14 24.13
C ALA A 54 4.39 -2.99 22.62
N VAL A 55 3.60 -1.99 22.26
CA VAL A 55 3.28 -1.69 20.85
C VAL A 55 4.48 -1.17 20.08
N LEU A 56 5.34 -0.34 20.69
CA LEU A 56 6.57 0.12 20.05
C LEU A 56 7.52 -1.05 19.75
N VAL A 57 7.68 -1.99 20.68
CA VAL A 57 8.51 -3.19 20.44
C VAL A 57 7.87 -4.11 19.42
N LEU A 58 6.54 -4.31 19.45
CA LEU A 58 5.83 -5.06 18.42
C LEU A 58 6.07 -4.46 17.03
N GLY A 59 5.87 -3.15 16.87
CA GLY A 59 6.07 -2.46 15.61
C GLY A 59 7.53 -2.51 15.12
N ALA A 60 8.50 -2.30 16.01
CA ALA A 60 9.91 -2.42 15.68
C ALA A 60 10.27 -3.85 15.27
N TRP A 61 9.72 -4.86 15.95
CA TRP A 61 9.98 -6.26 15.66
C TRP A 61 9.44 -6.66 14.28
N MET A 62 8.24 -6.20 13.91
CA MET A 62 7.66 -6.45 12.58
C MET A 62 8.53 -5.92 11.44
N VAL A 63 9.34 -4.88 11.69
CA VAL A 63 10.29 -4.34 10.71
C VAL A 63 11.63 -5.09 10.77
N LEU A 64 12.15 -5.32 11.98
CA LEU A 64 13.50 -5.89 12.17
C LEU A 64 13.58 -7.39 11.88
N GLN A 65 12.56 -8.16 12.22
CA GLN A 65 12.51 -9.61 12.01
C GLN A 65 12.76 -10.01 10.55
N PRO A 66 12.00 -9.52 9.55
CA PRO A 66 12.22 -9.91 8.17
C PRO A 66 13.61 -9.50 7.66
N ILE A 67 14.14 -8.34 8.08
CA ILE A 67 15.48 -7.89 7.70
C ILE A 67 16.55 -8.87 8.19
N VAL A 68 16.48 -9.25 9.47
CA VAL A 68 17.45 -10.17 10.09
C VAL A 68 17.31 -11.58 9.51
N ILE A 69 16.08 -12.07 9.31
CA ILE A 69 15.86 -13.41 8.73
C ILE A 69 16.36 -13.45 7.29
N ASN A 70 16.00 -12.47 6.46
CA ASN A 70 16.43 -12.42 5.06
C ASN A 70 17.96 -12.38 4.95
N SER A 71 18.64 -11.57 5.78
CA SER A 71 20.11 -11.52 5.80
C SER A 71 20.76 -12.81 6.27
N ARG A 72 20.12 -13.59 7.14
CA ARG A 72 20.65 -14.88 7.59
C ARG A 72 20.43 -15.98 6.56
N VAL A 73 19.25 -16.03 5.96
CA VAL A 73 18.87 -17.05 4.98
C VAL A 73 19.58 -16.82 3.64
N SER A 74 19.84 -15.58 3.24
CA SER A 74 20.58 -15.30 2.01
C SER A 74 22.01 -15.84 2.02
N HIS A 75 22.65 -15.93 3.18
CA HIS A 75 23.97 -16.56 3.32
C HIS A 75 23.97 -18.08 3.12
N ASP A 76 22.81 -18.73 3.25
CA ASP A 76 22.67 -20.18 3.00
C ASP A 76 22.48 -20.49 1.51
N ILE A 77 22.26 -19.47 0.66
CA ILE A 77 22.12 -19.61 -0.79
C ILE A 77 23.52 -19.68 -1.42
N PRO A 78 23.83 -20.72 -2.22
CA PRO A 78 25.12 -20.84 -2.88
C PRO A 78 25.42 -19.64 -3.79
N ALA A 79 26.62 -19.06 -3.69
CA ALA A 79 27.02 -17.93 -4.52
C ALA A 79 27.04 -18.25 -6.03
N SER A 80 27.10 -19.53 -6.41
CA SER A 80 26.98 -19.99 -7.80
C SER A 80 25.56 -19.94 -8.35
N ALA A 81 24.54 -19.73 -7.51
CA ALA A 81 23.13 -19.77 -7.89
C ALA A 81 22.60 -18.41 -8.40
N TYR A 82 23.36 -17.32 -8.27
CA TYR A 82 22.94 -15.99 -8.69
C TYR A 82 24.10 -15.19 -9.28
N GLU A 83 23.82 -14.41 -10.33
CA GLU A 83 24.83 -13.57 -11.00
C GLU A 83 24.95 -12.18 -10.36
N ASP A 84 23.83 -11.64 -9.88
CA ASP A 84 23.75 -10.32 -9.27
C ASP A 84 22.76 -10.29 -8.08
N GLY A 85 22.65 -9.13 -7.43
CA GLY A 85 21.72 -8.93 -6.32
C GLY A 85 20.24 -8.99 -6.72
N GLY A 86 19.91 -8.76 -8.00
CA GLY A 86 18.56 -8.87 -8.53
C GLY A 86 18.10 -10.33 -8.57
N ALA A 87 18.94 -11.21 -9.10
CA ALA A 87 18.72 -12.65 -9.11
C ALA A 87 18.58 -13.21 -7.68
N LEU A 88 19.40 -12.75 -6.73
CA LEU A 88 19.29 -13.14 -5.33
C LEU A 88 17.93 -12.74 -4.72
N ASN A 89 17.43 -11.53 -5.01
CA ASN A 89 16.12 -11.09 -4.52
C ASN A 89 14.96 -11.91 -5.11
N LEU A 90 15.07 -12.38 -6.36
CA LEU A 90 14.09 -13.28 -6.95
C LEU A 90 14.10 -14.65 -6.25
N ILE A 91 15.28 -15.22 -5.99
CA ILE A 91 15.41 -16.46 -5.23
C ILE A 91 14.83 -16.30 -3.82
N MET A 92 15.12 -15.18 -3.14
CA MET A 92 14.55 -14.90 -1.82
C MET A 92 13.03 -14.77 -1.85
N SER A 93 12.46 -14.26 -2.95
CA SER A 93 11.01 -14.22 -3.16
C SER A 93 10.44 -15.63 -3.35
N ASP A 94 11.14 -16.53 -4.05
CA ASP A 94 10.76 -17.95 -4.14
C ASP A 94 10.86 -18.65 -2.79
N VAL A 95 11.92 -18.40 -2.02
CA VAL A 95 12.09 -18.93 -0.66
C VAL A 95 10.91 -18.54 0.23
N GLN A 96 10.49 -17.27 0.21
CA GLN A 96 9.33 -16.79 0.98
C GLN A 96 8.03 -17.43 0.50
N ARG A 97 7.80 -17.51 -0.82
CA ARG A 97 6.61 -18.17 -1.38
C ARG A 97 6.51 -19.65 -1.00
N VAL A 98 7.62 -20.37 -1.05
CA VAL A 98 7.68 -21.78 -0.63
C VAL A 98 7.47 -21.89 0.87
N ALA A 99 8.08 -21.02 1.67
CA ALA A 99 7.91 -21.00 3.12
C ALA A 99 6.43 -20.78 3.51
N ASP A 100 5.82 -19.72 2.99
CA ASP A 100 4.41 -19.39 3.20
C ASP A 100 3.50 -20.51 2.68
N GLY A 101 3.86 -21.12 1.55
CA GLY A 101 3.12 -22.24 0.98
C GLY A 101 3.10 -23.47 1.88
N LEU A 102 4.25 -23.81 2.47
CA LEU A 102 4.35 -24.89 3.45
C LEU A 102 3.51 -24.57 4.70
N ASP A 103 3.51 -23.31 5.17
CA ASP A 103 2.67 -22.89 6.31
C ASP A 103 1.17 -23.02 5.99
N VAL A 104 0.73 -22.64 4.79
CA VAL A 104 -0.65 -22.82 4.33
C VAL A 104 -1.02 -24.30 4.27
N ALA A 105 -0.14 -25.15 3.74
CA ALA A 105 -0.38 -26.57 3.66
C ALA A 105 -0.49 -27.23 5.05
N VAL A 106 0.31 -26.79 6.02
CA VAL A 106 0.19 -27.22 7.42
C VAL A 106 -1.13 -26.72 8.04
N ALA A 107 -1.49 -25.45 7.82
CA ALA A 107 -2.70 -24.85 8.37
C ALA A 107 -3.99 -25.50 7.83
N GLN A 108 -3.99 -25.95 6.58
CA GLN A 108 -5.10 -26.68 5.96
C GLN A 108 -5.13 -28.18 6.31
N GLY A 109 -4.13 -28.68 7.04
CA GLY A 109 -4.01 -30.09 7.40
C GLY A 109 -3.56 -30.99 6.23
N ALA A 110 -3.06 -30.43 5.14
CA ALA A 110 -2.56 -31.17 3.98
C ALA A 110 -1.16 -31.78 4.23
N MET A 111 -0.43 -31.29 5.22
CA MET A 111 0.83 -31.85 5.71
C MET A 111 0.99 -31.56 7.20
N THR A 112 1.79 -32.36 7.90
CA THR A 112 2.14 -32.06 9.30
C THR A 112 3.31 -31.09 9.38
N GLU A 113 3.52 -30.49 10.55
CA GLU A 113 4.67 -29.60 10.80
C GLU A 113 6.00 -30.36 10.72
N GLU A 114 6.01 -31.67 11.01
CA GLU A 114 7.19 -32.52 10.86
C GLU A 114 7.47 -32.85 9.39
N ASP A 115 6.42 -33.15 8.61
CA ASP A 115 6.54 -33.35 7.16
C ASP A 115 7.14 -32.12 6.49
N ALA A 116 6.63 -30.93 6.84
CA ALA A 116 7.06 -29.69 6.22
C ALA A 116 8.54 -29.33 6.53
N ARG A 117 9.10 -29.86 7.64
CA ARG A 117 10.52 -29.70 8.01
C ARG A 117 11.44 -30.76 7.41
N SER A 118 10.90 -31.94 7.06
CA SER A 118 11.67 -33.10 6.63
C SER A 118 11.53 -33.40 5.13
N ILE A 119 10.53 -32.82 4.47
CA ILE A 119 10.28 -32.97 3.03
C ILE A 119 11.51 -32.59 2.21
N ARG A 120 11.77 -33.36 1.15
CA ARG A 120 12.93 -33.20 0.26
C ARG A 120 12.48 -33.20 -1.19
N THR A 121 13.12 -32.37 -2.01
CA THR A 121 12.85 -32.28 -3.45
C THR A 121 13.18 -33.56 -4.21
N GLU A 122 14.06 -34.42 -3.66
CA GLU A 122 14.43 -35.71 -4.25
C GLU A 122 13.27 -36.71 -4.32
N PHE A 123 12.33 -36.63 -3.36
CA PHE A 123 11.25 -37.60 -3.21
C PHE A 123 9.85 -36.99 -3.40
N THR A 124 9.76 -35.67 -3.53
CA THR A 124 8.46 -34.99 -3.60
C THR A 124 8.51 -33.78 -4.52
N ASP A 125 7.55 -33.72 -5.44
CA ASP A 125 7.31 -32.53 -6.25
C ASP A 125 6.61 -31.47 -5.38
N ILE A 126 7.41 -30.58 -4.82
CA ILE A 126 6.94 -29.49 -3.95
C ILE A 126 5.97 -28.58 -4.69
N ARG A 127 6.17 -28.34 -5.99
CA ARG A 127 5.31 -27.46 -6.78
C ARG A 127 3.93 -28.08 -6.96
N ALA A 128 3.88 -29.37 -7.32
CA ALA A 128 2.61 -30.07 -7.44
C ALA A 128 1.89 -30.10 -6.08
N ARG A 129 2.61 -30.44 -5.01
CA ARG A 129 2.04 -30.56 -3.66
C ARG A 129 1.49 -29.23 -3.12
N LEU A 130 2.21 -28.14 -3.33
CA LEU A 130 1.75 -26.80 -2.94
C LEU A 130 0.63 -26.29 -3.87
N GLY A 131 0.62 -26.72 -5.14
CA GLY A 131 -0.48 -26.45 -6.07
C GLY A 131 -1.82 -27.05 -5.60
N GLU A 132 -1.81 -28.22 -4.97
CA GLU A 132 -3.02 -28.86 -4.41
C GLU A 132 -3.70 -28.03 -3.32
N VAL A 133 -2.93 -27.23 -2.57
CA VAL A 133 -3.44 -26.33 -1.51
C VAL A 133 -3.66 -24.89 -2.01
N GLY A 134 -3.61 -24.67 -3.32
CA GLY A 134 -3.86 -23.39 -3.97
C GLY A 134 -2.65 -22.45 -4.03
N VAL A 135 -1.44 -22.94 -3.75
CA VAL A 135 -0.20 -22.16 -3.80
C VAL A 135 0.50 -22.42 -5.14
N ALA A 136 0.38 -21.48 -6.08
CA ALA A 136 0.97 -21.60 -7.40
C ALA A 136 2.45 -21.16 -7.41
N LEU A 137 3.34 -22.09 -7.73
CA LEU A 137 4.76 -21.80 -7.98
C LEU A 137 5.05 -21.77 -9.49
N GLY A 138 5.83 -20.77 -9.91
CA GLY A 138 6.17 -20.54 -11.32
C GLY A 138 7.15 -21.54 -11.92
N SER A 139 7.96 -22.19 -11.07
CA SER A 139 9.00 -23.15 -11.46
C SER A 139 9.11 -24.26 -10.42
N ASN A 140 9.83 -25.33 -10.78
CA ASN A 140 10.14 -26.41 -9.84
C ASN A 140 11.07 -25.89 -8.74
N VAL A 141 10.85 -26.35 -7.51
CA VAL A 141 11.61 -25.89 -6.35
C VAL A 141 12.96 -26.60 -6.32
N GLU A 142 14.03 -25.82 -6.40
CA GLU A 142 15.40 -26.30 -6.25
C GLU A 142 15.68 -26.75 -4.80
N PRO A 143 16.57 -27.74 -4.57
CA PRO A 143 16.88 -28.25 -3.22
C PRO A 143 17.34 -27.16 -2.24
N TYR A 144 18.15 -26.20 -2.72
CA TYR A 144 18.64 -25.11 -1.89
C TYR A 144 17.52 -24.10 -1.54
N VAL A 145 16.55 -23.89 -2.43
CA VAL A 145 15.37 -23.02 -2.17
C VAL A 145 14.50 -23.65 -1.10
N LEU A 146 14.22 -24.96 -1.19
CA LEU A 146 13.44 -25.66 -0.17
C LEU A 146 14.12 -25.62 1.20
N LYS A 147 15.43 -25.88 1.26
CA LYS A 147 16.20 -25.83 2.51
C LYS A 147 16.20 -24.42 3.12
N ALA A 148 16.40 -23.40 2.29
CA ALA A 148 16.32 -22.00 2.71
C ALA A 148 14.91 -21.64 3.21
N ALA A 149 13.85 -22.14 2.56
CA ALA A 149 12.46 -21.94 2.98
C ALA A 149 12.16 -22.60 4.33
N GLN A 150 12.61 -23.84 4.54
CA GLN A 150 12.49 -24.52 5.84
C GLN A 150 13.23 -23.77 6.95
N ARG A 151 14.43 -23.25 6.66
CA ARG A 151 15.21 -22.43 7.59
C ARG A 151 14.52 -21.10 7.89
N TYR A 152 13.97 -20.46 6.87
CA TYR A 152 13.17 -19.24 6.99
C TYR A 152 11.99 -19.45 7.93
N ARG A 153 11.18 -20.51 7.71
CA ARG A 153 10.07 -20.88 8.60
C ARG A 153 10.52 -21.09 10.04
N ALA A 154 11.58 -21.88 10.26
CA ALA A 154 12.08 -22.14 11.61
C ALA A 154 12.53 -20.86 12.35
N LEU A 155 13.23 -19.96 11.65
CA LEU A 155 13.64 -18.67 12.19
C LEU A 155 12.44 -17.75 12.43
N SER A 156 11.44 -17.76 11.54
CA SER A 156 10.22 -16.98 11.67
C SER A 156 9.40 -17.42 12.88
N THR A 157 9.14 -18.72 13.02
CA THR A 157 8.42 -19.30 14.16
C THR A 157 9.12 -19.01 15.49
N THR A 158 10.46 -19.10 15.53
CA THR A 158 11.24 -18.75 16.73
C THR A 158 11.14 -17.24 17.02
N GLY A 159 11.28 -16.41 15.97
CA GLY A 159 11.17 -14.96 16.06
C GLY A 159 9.81 -14.50 16.59
N ASP A 160 8.72 -15.08 16.08
CA ASP A 160 7.36 -14.80 16.50
C ASP A 160 7.12 -15.17 17.97
N TRP A 161 7.70 -16.27 18.44
CA TRP A 161 7.60 -16.68 19.82
C TRP A 161 8.37 -15.71 20.74
N VAL A 162 9.61 -15.36 20.38
CA VAL A 162 10.43 -14.38 21.13
C VAL A 162 9.74 -13.03 21.18
N MET A 163 9.18 -12.56 20.06
CA MET A 163 8.37 -11.34 19.99
C MET A 163 7.20 -11.40 20.96
N THR A 164 6.42 -12.48 20.92
CA THR A 164 5.23 -12.65 21.75
C THR A 164 5.61 -12.56 23.23
N VAL A 165 6.66 -13.26 23.65
CA VAL A 165 7.14 -13.24 25.04
C VAL A 165 7.63 -11.84 25.42
N ALA A 166 8.48 -11.21 24.60
CA ALA A 166 9.04 -9.89 24.89
C ALA A 166 7.94 -8.83 25.03
N VAL A 167 6.97 -8.82 24.12
CA VAL A 167 5.85 -7.87 24.12
C VAL A 167 4.94 -8.08 25.35
N LEU A 168 4.65 -9.34 25.72
CA LEU A 168 3.85 -9.63 26.92
C LEU A 168 4.57 -9.27 28.21
N VAL A 169 5.87 -9.55 28.31
CA VAL A 169 6.69 -9.16 29.47
C VAL A 169 6.71 -7.65 29.63
N LEU A 170 6.86 -6.90 28.53
CA LEU A 170 6.81 -5.44 28.57
C LEU A 170 5.42 -4.91 28.94
N ALA A 171 4.36 -5.50 28.40
CA ALA A 171 2.99 -5.08 28.71
C ALA A 171 2.63 -5.34 30.18
N LEU A 172 2.90 -6.55 30.68
CA LEU A 172 2.64 -6.93 32.07
C LEU A 172 3.57 -6.21 33.04
N GLY A 173 4.85 -6.05 32.68
CA GLY A 173 5.81 -5.29 33.48
C GLY A 173 5.41 -3.82 33.59
N GLY A 174 5.04 -3.19 32.48
CA GLY A 174 4.53 -1.82 32.44
C GLY A 174 3.26 -1.66 33.27
N PHE A 175 2.31 -2.59 33.14
CA PHE A 175 1.11 -2.65 33.97
C PHE A 175 1.47 -2.73 35.47
N ALA A 176 2.30 -3.71 35.86
CA ALA A 176 2.61 -3.99 37.25
C ALA A 176 3.36 -2.84 37.92
N LEU A 177 4.35 -2.26 37.22
CA LEU A 177 5.12 -1.11 37.71
C LEU A 177 4.23 0.12 37.90
N ALA A 178 3.39 0.47 36.92
CA ALA A 178 2.51 1.62 37.03
C ALA A 178 1.41 1.41 38.09
N TYR A 179 0.88 0.19 38.19
CA TYR A 179 -0.11 -0.16 39.20
C TYR A 179 0.50 -0.08 40.61
N ALA A 180 1.70 -0.63 40.83
CA ALA A 180 2.38 -0.57 42.12
C ALA A 180 2.67 0.87 42.57
N GLN A 181 3.06 1.74 41.63
CA GLN A 181 3.32 3.16 41.89
C GLN A 181 2.05 4.00 42.07
N THR A 182 0.86 3.45 41.83
CA THR A 182 -0.39 4.22 41.94
C THR A 182 -0.79 4.38 43.42
N HIS A 183 -0.72 5.62 43.90
CA HIS A 183 -1.16 6.09 45.21
C HIS A 183 -1.71 7.53 45.09
N GLY A 184 -2.44 8.04 46.10
CA GLY A 184 -3.14 9.32 46.02
C GLY A 184 -2.27 10.54 45.73
N ASP A 185 -1.04 10.57 46.25
CA ASP A 185 -0.09 11.67 46.04
C ASP A 185 0.63 11.65 44.70
N LEU A 186 0.47 10.59 43.90
CA LEU A 186 1.13 10.50 42.61
C LEU A 186 0.63 11.61 41.67
N ARG A 187 1.57 12.37 41.10
CA ARG A 187 1.33 13.38 40.05
C ARG A 187 1.05 12.72 38.69
N ALA A 188 -0.01 11.91 38.62
CA ALA A 188 -0.37 11.11 37.45
C ALA A 188 -0.61 11.97 36.20
N ARG A 189 -1.19 13.17 36.37
CA ARG A 189 -1.39 14.13 35.27
C ARG A 189 -0.08 14.46 34.55
N ASN A 190 0.96 14.86 35.28
CA ASN A 190 2.25 15.26 34.70
C ASN A 190 2.93 14.10 33.95
N ARG A 191 2.81 12.85 34.46
CA ARG A 191 3.36 11.67 33.78
C ARG A 191 2.63 11.36 32.48
N VAL A 192 1.30 11.43 32.49
CA VAL A 192 0.48 11.22 31.30
C VAL A 192 0.73 12.31 30.27
N GLU A 193 0.73 13.59 30.67
CA GLU A 193 1.00 14.71 29.77
C GLU A 193 2.40 14.61 29.14
N ALA A 194 3.42 14.26 29.93
CA ALA A 194 4.77 14.02 29.42
C ALA A 194 4.82 12.82 28.45
N GLY A 195 4.14 11.71 28.78
CA GLY A 195 4.07 10.54 27.90
C GLY A 195 3.39 10.83 26.56
N ILE A 196 2.27 11.57 26.57
CA ILE A 196 1.59 12.02 25.36
C ILE A 196 2.49 12.97 24.56
N LEU A 197 3.18 13.90 25.21
CA LEU A 197 4.10 14.82 24.54
C LEU A 197 5.22 14.05 23.82
N TRP A 198 5.84 13.06 24.48
CA TRP A 198 6.86 12.22 23.86
C TRP A 198 6.34 11.39 22.69
N LEU A 199 5.10 10.87 22.78
CA LEU A 199 4.45 10.18 21.67
C LEU A 199 4.23 11.11 20.47
N LEU A 200 3.76 12.34 20.72
CA LEU A 200 3.56 13.34 19.66
C LEU A 200 4.89 13.78 19.03
N ILE A 201 5.93 13.98 19.83
CA ILE A 201 7.28 14.28 19.34
C ILE A 201 7.80 13.13 18.48
N ALA A 202 7.70 11.89 18.95
CA ALA A 202 8.14 10.72 18.20
C ALA A 202 7.39 10.59 16.86
N ALA A 203 6.06 10.74 16.86
CA ALA A 203 5.25 10.71 15.66
C ALA A 203 5.64 11.82 14.66
N ALA A 204 5.82 13.06 15.13
CA ALA A 204 6.26 14.17 14.31
C ALA A 204 7.67 13.95 13.74
N THR A 205 8.60 13.43 14.55
CA THR A 205 9.96 13.09 14.10
C THR A 205 9.93 12.03 13.01
N VAL A 206 9.13 10.95 13.17
CA VAL A 206 8.98 9.92 12.13
C VAL A 206 8.44 10.53 10.84
N ALA A 207 7.38 11.35 10.91
CA ALA A 207 6.79 11.99 9.72
C ALA A 207 7.79 12.91 8.99
N ILE A 208 8.56 13.71 9.72
CA ILE A 208 9.61 14.57 9.15
C ILE A 208 10.71 13.70 8.52
N MET A 209 11.16 12.66 9.21
CA MET A 209 12.18 11.74 8.70
C MET A 209 11.73 11.02 7.43
N THR A 210 10.48 10.56 7.37
CA THR A 210 9.91 9.96 6.15
C THR A 210 9.86 10.96 5.01
N THR A 211 9.44 12.19 5.26
CA THR A 211 9.42 13.26 4.24
C THR A 211 10.82 13.54 3.70
N VAL A 212 11.80 13.71 4.59
CA VAL A 212 13.21 13.89 4.23
C VAL A 212 13.72 12.68 3.43
N GLY A 213 13.38 11.46 3.84
CA GLY A 213 13.71 10.22 3.14
C GLY A 213 13.12 10.16 1.72
N ILE A 214 11.86 10.53 1.54
CA ILE A 214 11.21 10.61 0.22
C ILE A 214 11.92 11.64 -0.65
N VAL A 215 12.21 12.83 -0.12
CA VAL A 215 12.91 13.89 -0.88
C VAL A 215 14.29 13.41 -1.32
N PHE A 216 15.09 12.83 -0.44
CA PHE A 216 16.40 12.29 -0.80
C PHE A 216 16.30 11.12 -1.78
N SER A 217 15.33 10.22 -1.61
CA SER A 217 15.09 9.11 -2.54
C SER A 217 14.77 9.62 -3.94
N LEU A 218 13.85 10.57 -4.07
CA LEU A 218 13.50 11.19 -5.36
C LEU A 218 14.69 11.96 -5.94
N LEU A 219 15.46 12.67 -5.12
CA LEU A 219 16.64 13.40 -5.56
C LEU A 219 17.69 12.45 -6.15
N PHE A 220 18.07 11.39 -5.42
CA PHE A 220 19.09 10.44 -5.89
C PHE A 220 18.62 9.67 -7.12
N ASN A 221 17.36 9.21 -7.15
CA ASN A 221 16.78 8.56 -8.34
C ASN A 221 16.76 9.52 -9.55
N THR A 222 16.48 10.80 -9.34
CA THR A 222 16.49 11.81 -10.41
C THR A 222 17.90 12.08 -10.91
N ILE A 223 18.90 12.18 -10.01
CA ILE A 223 20.31 12.33 -10.38
C ILE A 223 20.78 11.12 -11.20
N GLU A 224 20.45 9.90 -10.77
CA GLU A 224 20.82 8.66 -11.48
C GLU A 224 20.11 8.57 -12.83
N PHE A 225 18.83 8.96 -12.90
CA PHE A 225 18.11 9.08 -14.16
C PHE A 225 18.82 10.03 -15.14
N PHE A 226 19.23 11.22 -14.69
CA PHE A 226 19.92 12.19 -15.56
C PHE A 226 21.38 11.83 -15.90
N ARG A 227 22.00 10.90 -15.15
CA ARG A 227 23.28 10.29 -15.53
C ARG A 227 23.11 9.32 -16.71
N LEU A 228 22.00 8.58 -16.74
CA LEU A 228 21.67 7.64 -17.82
C LEU A 228 21.07 8.36 -19.05
N TYR A 229 20.26 9.39 -18.82
CA TYR A 229 19.55 10.16 -19.85
C TYR A 229 19.86 11.65 -19.70
N PRO A 230 20.74 12.23 -20.55
CA PRO A 230 21.16 13.62 -20.41
C PRO A 230 19.97 14.59 -20.34
N ALA A 231 19.97 15.49 -19.35
CA ALA A 231 18.87 16.45 -19.13
C ALA A 231 18.54 17.28 -20.37
N ARG A 232 19.56 17.68 -21.15
CA ARG A 232 19.36 18.40 -22.42
C ARG A 232 18.46 17.61 -23.37
N GLU A 233 18.71 16.31 -23.54
CA GLU A 233 17.96 15.44 -24.46
C GLU A 233 16.56 15.17 -23.89
N PHE A 234 16.44 15.00 -22.57
CA PHE A 234 15.14 14.88 -21.92
C PHE A 234 14.25 16.11 -22.17
N PHE A 235 14.79 17.32 -22.05
CA PHE A 235 14.02 18.56 -22.20
C PHE A 235 13.85 19.04 -23.65
N THR A 236 14.76 18.70 -24.58
CA THR A 236 14.70 19.20 -25.97
C THR A 236 14.33 18.15 -27.02
N SER A 237 14.36 16.85 -26.68
CA SER A 237 13.98 15.79 -27.61
C SER A 237 12.50 15.87 -27.98
N LEU A 238 12.23 15.70 -29.27
CA LEU A 238 10.89 15.58 -29.85
C LEU A 238 10.43 14.13 -30.00
N ASN A 239 11.23 13.17 -29.54
CA ASN A 239 10.93 11.76 -29.64
C ASN A 239 10.59 11.17 -28.26
N TRP A 240 9.52 10.40 -28.23
CA TRP A 240 9.16 9.54 -27.11
C TRP A 240 9.13 8.08 -27.58
N ALA A 241 10.26 7.39 -27.37
CA ALA A 241 10.46 6.00 -27.78
C ALA A 241 11.16 5.22 -26.65
N PRO A 242 10.42 4.76 -25.63
CA PRO A 242 10.97 3.92 -24.58
C PRO A 242 11.38 2.55 -25.14
N SER A 243 12.60 2.10 -24.82
CA SER A 243 13.11 0.77 -25.16
C SER A 243 13.15 -0.11 -23.92
N PHE A 244 12.36 -1.17 -23.89
CA PHE A 244 12.29 -2.11 -22.77
C PHE A 244 13.21 -3.33 -22.93
N SER A 245 14.12 -3.31 -23.90
CA SER A 245 15.19 -4.31 -23.96
C SER A 245 16.15 -4.05 -22.79
N GLY A 246 16.13 -4.93 -21.79
CA GLY A 246 16.99 -4.87 -20.58
C GLY A 246 18.51 -4.97 -20.83
N ARG A 247 18.97 -4.60 -22.02
CA ARG A 247 20.37 -4.53 -22.46
C ARG A 247 20.61 -3.19 -23.13
N GLY A 248 20.68 -2.11 -22.34
CA GLY A 248 21.22 -0.82 -22.78
C GLY A 248 20.61 -0.21 -24.05
N GLY A 249 19.36 -0.54 -24.40
CA GLY A 249 18.68 0.14 -25.49
C GLY A 249 18.52 1.62 -25.12
N SER A 250 19.07 2.52 -25.94
CA SER A 250 19.01 3.97 -25.74
C SER A 250 17.58 4.47 -25.86
N SER A 251 16.81 4.38 -24.77
CA SER A 251 15.46 4.94 -24.71
C SER A 251 15.52 6.43 -25.01
N GLN A 252 14.68 6.91 -25.93
CA GLN A 252 14.55 8.34 -26.21
C GLN A 252 13.38 8.86 -25.41
N LEU A 253 13.68 9.53 -24.30
CA LEU A 253 12.68 9.98 -23.32
C LEU A 253 12.56 11.50 -23.34
N GLY A 254 11.95 12.06 -24.39
CA GLY A 254 11.65 13.50 -24.46
C GLY A 254 10.38 13.88 -23.70
N ILE A 255 10.43 14.95 -22.90
CA ILE A 255 9.24 15.48 -22.20
C ILE A 255 8.30 16.27 -23.13
N ILE A 256 8.84 16.88 -24.19
CA ILE A 256 8.07 17.75 -25.10
C ILE A 256 6.87 17.01 -25.72
N PRO A 257 7.01 15.80 -26.28
CA PRO A 257 5.88 15.06 -26.84
C PRO A 257 4.82 14.70 -25.80
N LEU A 258 5.21 14.46 -24.55
CA LEU A 258 4.27 14.15 -23.46
C LEU A 258 3.44 15.38 -23.07
N LEU A 259 4.09 16.55 -22.97
CA LEU A 259 3.41 17.81 -22.73
C LEU A 259 2.45 18.12 -23.89
N TRP A 260 2.93 18.03 -25.13
CA TRP A 260 2.08 18.23 -26.32
C TRP A 260 0.93 17.23 -26.39
N GLY A 261 1.17 15.95 -26.09
CA GLY A 261 0.11 14.95 -26.00
C GLY A 261 -0.95 15.33 -24.97
N THR A 262 -0.53 15.78 -23.79
CA THR A 262 -1.44 16.23 -22.73
C THR A 262 -2.25 17.45 -23.16
N PHE A 263 -1.61 18.48 -23.70
CA PHE A 263 -2.29 19.67 -24.21
C PHE A 263 -3.25 19.35 -25.34
N TYR A 264 -2.83 18.55 -26.32
CA TYR A 264 -3.65 18.18 -27.47
C TYR A 264 -4.87 17.37 -27.04
N ILE A 265 -4.70 16.33 -26.19
CA ILE A 265 -5.83 15.56 -25.64
C ILE A 265 -6.79 16.51 -24.91
N SER A 266 -6.27 17.41 -24.08
CA SER A 266 -7.09 18.35 -23.30
C SER A 266 -7.88 19.30 -24.20
N ILE A 267 -7.25 19.86 -25.24
CA ILE A 267 -7.91 20.76 -26.19
C ILE A 267 -9.04 20.02 -26.92
N VAL A 268 -8.77 18.84 -27.47
CA VAL A 268 -9.80 18.05 -28.17
C VAL A 268 -10.92 17.64 -27.21
N ALA A 269 -10.57 17.21 -25.99
CA ALA A 269 -11.56 16.85 -24.98
C ALA A 269 -12.46 18.03 -24.63
N LEU A 270 -11.91 19.24 -24.43
CA LEU A 270 -12.69 20.45 -24.15
C LEU A 270 -13.56 20.87 -25.34
N LEU A 271 -13.05 20.78 -26.57
CA LEU A 271 -13.82 21.08 -27.78
C LEU A 271 -15.04 20.17 -27.95
N VAL A 272 -15.00 18.95 -27.41
CA VAL A 272 -16.14 18.02 -27.41
C VAL A 272 -17.01 18.23 -26.18
N ALA A 273 -16.42 18.21 -24.99
CA ALA A 273 -17.14 18.20 -23.72
C ALA A 273 -17.84 19.53 -23.42
N VAL A 274 -17.19 20.66 -23.70
CA VAL A 274 -17.72 21.98 -23.35
C VAL A 274 -18.98 22.29 -24.14
N PRO A 275 -19.01 22.22 -25.49
CA PRO A 275 -20.23 22.52 -26.23
C PRO A 275 -21.35 21.55 -25.89
N ILE A 276 -21.08 20.24 -25.92
CA ILE A 276 -22.13 19.23 -25.70
C ILE A 276 -22.65 19.29 -24.27
N GLY A 277 -21.76 19.38 -23.28
CA GLY A 277 -22.12 19.45 -21.87
C GLY A 277 -22.89 20.73 -21.53
N LEU A 278 -22.44 21.89 -22.03
CA LEU A 278 -23.10 23.17 -21.79
C LEU A 278 -24.48 23.23 -22.46
N PHE A 279 -24.60 22.80 -23.72
CA PHE A 279 -25.92 22.78 -24.38
C PHE A 279 -26.86 21.77 -23.75
N ALA A 280 -26.36 20.61 -23.29
CA ALA A 280 -27.15 19.66 -22.52
C ALA A 280 -27.65 20.28 -21.20
N ALA A 281 -26.80 21.02 -20.48
CA ALA A 281 -27.19 21.72 -19.26
C ALA A 281 -28.29 22.76 -19.53
N VAL A 282 -28.06 23.68 -20.47
CA VAL A 282 -29.03 24.73 -20.84
C VAL A 282 -30.37 24.12 -21.28
N TYR A 283 -30.35 23.04 -22.06
CA TYR A 283 -31.58 22.36 -22.46
C TYR A 283 -32.31 21.74 -21.27
N LEU A 284 -31.58 21.08 -20.37
CA LEU A 284 -32.18 20.40 -19.21
C LEU A 284 -32.70 21.36 -18.13
N SER A 285 -32.08 22.52 -17.98
CA SER A 285 -32.50 23.54 -17.01
C SER A 285 -33.65 24.40 -17.53
N GLU A 286 -33.57 24.88 -18.77
CA GLU A 286 -34.51 25.90 -19.29
C GLU A 286 -35.63 25.35 -20.17
N TYR A 287 -35.38 24.29 -20.94
CA TYR A 287 -36.29 23.85 -22.01
C TYR A 287 -36.93 22.48 -21.76
N ALA A 288 -36.31 21.62 -20.96
CA ALA A 288 -36.74 20.24 -20.81
C ALA A 288 -38.03 20.11 -19.99
N THR A 289 -38.99 19.35 -20.50
CA THR A 289 -40.18 18.98 -19.73
C THR A 289 -39.80 18.05 -18.57
N LYS A 290 -40.63 18.03 -17.51
CA LYS A 290 -40.40 17.22 -16.30
C LYS A 290 -40.09 15.75 -16.60
N LYS A 291 -40.70 15.17 -17.63
CA LYS A 291 -40.47 13.77 -18.04
C LYS A 291 -39.08 13.56 -18.65
N VAL A 292 -38.63 14.48 -19.51
CA VAL A 292 -37.32 14.39 -20.18
C VAL A 292 -36.21 14.56 -19.15
N ARG A 293 -36.32 15.56 -18.26
CA ARG A 293 -35.35 15.80 -17.19
C ARG A 293 -35.22 14.60 -16.25
N ALA A 294 -36.34 13.97 -15.87
CA ALA A 294 -36.36 12.81 -14.99
C ALA A 294 -35.64 11.56 -15.56
N VAL A 295 -35.43 11.50 -16.88
CA VAL A 295 -34.70 10.40 -17.53
C VAL A 295 -33.26 10.81 -17.85
N ALA A 296 -33.08 11.97 -18.47
CA ALA A 296 -31.78 12.42 -18.95
C ALA A 296 -30.79 12.72 -17.81
N LYS A 297 -31.23 13.34 -16.71
CA LYS A 297 -30.35 13.69 -15.59
C LYS A 297 -29.75 12.44 -14.92
N PRO A 298 -30.53 11.41 -14.53
CA PRO A 298 -29.95 10.16 -14.04
C PRO A 298 -29.03 9.46 -15.04
N MET A 299 -29.34 9.51 -16.34
CA MET A 299 -28.45 8.91 -17.36
C MET A 299 -27.08 9.61 -17.42
N LEU A 300 -27.05 10.95 -17.33
CA LEU A 300 -25.78 11.68 -17.24
C LEU A 300 -25.02 11.32 -15.96
N GLU A 301 -25.69 11.23 -14.82
CA GLU A 301 -25.05 10.81 -13.56
C GLU A 301 -24.47 9.39 -13.62
N VAL A 302 -25.18 8.46 -14.28
CA VAL A 302 -24.67 7.09 -14.52
C VAL A 302 -23.42 7.11 -15.42
N LEU A 303 -23.41 7.94 -16.47
CA LEU A 303 -22.23 8.09 -17.34
C LEU A 303 -21.01 8.63 -16.58
N ALA A 304 -21.21 9.51 -15.59
CA ALA A 304 -20.14 10.01 -14.71
C ALA A 304 -19.56 8.91 -13.80
N GLY A 305 -20.36 7.89 -13.47
CA GLY A 305 -19.95 6.76 -12.62
C GLY A 305 -19.15 5.66 -13.34
N ILE A 306 -18.98 5.73 -14.66
CA ILE A 306 -18.22 4.74 -15.41
C ILE A 306 -16.72 4.86 -15.06
N PRO A 307 -16.05 3.76 -14.65
CA PRO A 307 -14.62 3.80 -14.34
C PRO A 307 -13.78 4.26 -15.53
N THR A 308 -12.76 5.08 -15.26
CA THR A 308 -11.89 5.68 -16.29
C THR A 308 -11.19 4.64 -17.18
N ILE A 309 -10.86 3.46 -16.63
CA ILE A 309 -10.26 2.36 -17.39
C ILE A 309 -11.19 1.82 -18.48
N VAL A 310 -12.51 1.85 -18.24
CA VAL A 310 -13.52 1.41 -19.23
C VAL A 310 -13.54 2.38 -20.40
N TYR A 311 -13.48 3.70 -20.14
CA TYR A 311 -13.34 4.71 -21.19
C TYR A 311 -12.04 4.55 -21.99
N GLY A 312 -10.92 4.20 -21.34
CA GLY A 312 -9.66 3.90 -22.01
C GLY A 312 -9.75 2.69 -22.95
N LEU A 313 -10.39 1.61 -22.49
CA LEU A 313 -10.61 0.42 -23.33
C LEU A 313 -11.60 0.72 -24.47
N PHE A 314 -12.66 1.46 -24.20
CA PHE A 314 -13.65 1.91 -25.20
C PHE A 314 -13.00 2.80 -26.28
N ALA A 315 -12.09 3.69 -25.87
CA ALA A 315 -11.31 4.50 -26.80
C ALA A 315 -10.51 3.63 -27.76
N LEU A 316 -9.86 2.58 -27.25
CA LEU A 316 -9.01 1.69 -28.03
C LEU A 316 -9.81 0.71 -28.91
N LEU A 317 -10.89 0.13 -28.39
CA LEU A 317 -11.61 -0.97 -29.04
C LEU A 317 -12.80 -0.49 -29.89
N THR A 318 -13.31 0.71 -29.64
CA THR A 318 -14.50 1.24 -30.34
C THR A 318 -14.18 2.54 -31.07
N ILE A 319 -13.79 3.59 -30.35
CA ILE A 319 -13.58 4.91 -30.96
C ILE A 319 -12.41 4.87 -31.96
N GLY A 320 -11.29 4.25 -31.61
CA GLY A 320 -10.10 4.18 -32.45
C GLY A 320 -10.34 3.51 -33.80
N PRO A 321 -10.91 2.29 -33.84
CA PRO A 321 -11.31 1.64 -35.09
C PRO A 321 -12.35 2.43 -35.88
N LEU A 322 -13.34 3.05 -35.20
CA LEU A 322 -14.35 3.87 -35.85
C LEU A 322 -13.71 5.09 -36.55
N LEU A 323 -12.85 5.83 -35.85
CA LEU A 323 -12.12 6.95 -36.42
C LEU A 323 -11.22 6.49 -37.57
N LEU A 324 -10.53 5.36 -37.45
CA LEU A 324 -9.74 4.80 -38.54
C LEU A 324 -10.56 4.45 -39.78
N SER A 325 -11.80 3.98 -39.61
CA SER A 325 -12.64 3.66 -40.78
C SER A 325 -13.00 4.91 -41.60
N VAL A 326 -13.17 6.06 -40.94
CA VAL A 326 -13.55 7.33 -41.58
C VAL A 326 -12.32 8.14 -42.02
N PHE A 327 -11.28 8.12 -41.19
CA PHE A 327 -10.13 9.01 -41.29
C PHE A 327 -8.83 8.28 -41.67
N GLY A 328 -8.83 6.95 -41.69
CA GLY A 328 -7.69 6.14 -42.10
C GLY A 328 -7.56 5.99 -43.61
N GLY A 329 -6.75 5.00 -44.03
CA GLY A 329 -6.41 4.76 -45.43
C GLY A 329 -7.60 4.47 -46.35
N ASP A 330 -8.66 3.85 -45.82
CA ASP A 330 -9.88 3.56 -46.58
C ASP A 330 -10.87 4.75 -46.63
N GLY A 331 -10.56 5.85 -45.94
CA GLY A 331 -11.38 7.07 -45.87
C GLY A 331 -10.61 8.32 -46.30
N LEU A 332 -10.48 9.30 -45.40
CA LEU A 332 -9.83 10.59 -45.68
C LEU A 332 -8.28 10.55 -45.69
N GLY A 333 -7.64 9.43 -45.31
CA GLY A 333 -6.19 9.21 -45.45
C GLY A 333 -5.25 9.96 -44.51
N TRP A 334 -5.76 10.88 -43.69
CA TRP A 334 -4.99 11.70 -42.73
C TRP A 334 -4.68 11.06 -41.36
N MET A 335 -5.31 9.93 -41.01
CA MET A 335 -5.07 9.22 -39.74
C MET A 335 -4.29 7.92 -39.97
N SER A 336 -3.12 7.80 -39.36
CA SER A 336 -2.23 6.63 -39.56
C SER A 336 -2.42 5.48 -38.57
N GLY A 337 -3.17 5.68 -37.48
CA GLY A 337 -3.35 4.63 -36.46
C GLY A 337 -4.43 4.94 -35.42
N GLY A 338 -5.09 3.90 -34.91
CA GLY A 338 -6.21 4.00 -33.95
C GLY A 338 -5.81 4.51 -32.57
N ARG A 339 -4.51 4.48 -32.25
CA ARG A 339 -3.91 5.03 -31.02
C ARG A 339 -3.53 6.51 -31.15
N ALA A 340 -4.16 7.25 -32.06
CA ALA A 340 -3.91 8.67 -32.23
C ALA A 340 -4.36 9.46 -30.99
N VAL A 341 -3.72 10.60 -30.77
CA VAL A 341 -4.05 11.56 -29.72
C VAL A 341 -5.51 12.04 -29.83
N MET A 342 -6.03 12.14 -31.07
CA MET A 342 -7.43 12.46 -31.35
C MET A 342 -8.42 11.44 -30.78
N THR A 343 -8.12 10.14 -30.86
CA THR A 343 -8.95 9.08 -30.27
C THR A 343 -9.07 9.25 -28.77
N ALA A 344 -7.94 9.47 -28.08
CA ALA A 344 -7.91 9.69 -26.65
C ALA A 344 -8.62 11.00 -26.25
N GLY A 345 -8.41 12.09 -27.01
CA GLY A 345 -9.09 13.37 -26.80
C GLY A 345 -10.61 13.27 -26.91
N ILE A 346 -11.14 12.60 -27.94
CA ILE A 346 -12.59 12.41 -28.10
C ILE A 346 -13.17 11.55 -26.98
N ALA A 347 -12.50 10.44 -26.64
CA ALA A 347 -12.95 9.57 -25.56
C ALA A 347 -13.00 10.30 -24.21
N MET A 348 -11.95 11.07 -23.90
CA MET A 348 -11.91 11.94 -22.73
C MET A 348 -12.98 13.03 -22.78
N GLY A 349 -13.24 13.58 -23.97
CA GLY A 349 -14.33 14.54 -24.18
C GLY A 349 -15.69 13.95 -23.79
N VAL A 350 -16.01 12.74 -24.27
CA VAL A 350 -17.24 12.03 -23.90
C VAL A 350 -17.33 11.78 -22.40
N MET A 351 -16.23 11.34 -21.79
CA MET A 351 -16.15 11.14 -20.34
C MET A 351 -16.42 12.42 -19.54
N LEU A 352 -16.03 13.59 -20.06
CA LEU A 352 -16.20 14.88 -19.39
C LEU A 352 -17.59 15.51 -19.62
N ILE A 353 -18.39 15.06 -20.59
CA ILE A 353 -19.73 15.61 -20.87
C ILE A 353 -20.62 15.63 -19.61
N PRO A 354 -20.75 14.54 -18.84
CA PRO A 354 -21.58 14.56 -17.63
C PRO A 354 -21.10 15.54 -16.57
N PHE A 355 -19.78 15.67 -16.40
CA PHE A 355 -19.20 16.61 -15.44
C PHE A 355 -19.46 18.06 -15.84
N VAL A 356 -19.21 18.41 -17.10
CA VAL A 356 -19.47 19.76 -17.62
C VAL A 356 -20.96 20.08 -17.54
N SER A 357 -21.82 19.14 -17.95
CA SER A 357 -23.26 19.32 -17.94
C SER A 357 -23.80 19.46 -16.51
N SER A 358 -23.38 18.62 -15.57
CA SER A 358 -23.84 18.72 -14.18
C SER A 358 -23.36 20.00 -13.52
N LEU A 359 -22.09 20.37 -13.67
CA LEU A 359 -21.56 21.61 -13.10
C LEU A 359 -22.24 22.85 -13.67
N SER A 360 -22.59 22.83 -14.96
CA SER A 360 -23.27 23.95 -15.61
C SER A 360 -24.74 24.02 -15.21
N ASP A 361 -25.45 22.89 -15.11
CA ASP A 361 -26.84 22.79 -14.65
C ASP A 361 -27.00 23.18 -13.17
N ASP A 362 -25.97 22.98 -12.33
CA ASP A 362 -25.99 23.41 -10.93
C ASP A 362 -25.79 24.93 -10.78
N ILE A 363 -25.21 25.60 -11.79
CA ILE A 363 -24.93 27.05 -11.80
C ILE A 363 -26.08 27.84 -12.43
N ILE A 364 -26.73 27.31 -13.47
CA ILE A 364 -27.89 27.90 -14.17
C ILE A 364 -29.14 27.71 -13.31
#